data_AF-A0A7J2SC78-F1
#
_entry.id   AF-A0A7J2SC78-F1
#
_cell.length_a   1.000
_cell.length_b   1.000
_cell.length_c   1.000
_cell.angle_alpha   90.00
_cell.angle_beta   90.00
_cell.angle_gamma   90.00
#
_symmetry.space_group_name_H-M   'P 1'
#
loop_
_entity.id
_entity.type
_entity.pdbx_description
1 polymer ?
#
loop_
_entity_poly.entity_id
_entity_poly.type
_entity_poly.pdbx_seq_one_letter_code
_entity_poly.pdbx_strand_id
1 'polypeptide(L)'
;MNIMENKIYSTYMVLGSLYFISKLIYYIFGWVCFAGLMLGLVASVLTILIGIASFKGYKKAGKPIAHWLTTLGPLIIILYSPLHMTMRLGIPVFRFSAEKISILLIFEGLAIAQLILSILMHKEYSKIARVSKSKGE
;
A
#
# COMPACT_ATOMS: atom_id res chain seq x y z
N MET A 1 12.14 -20.95 -4.25
CA MET A 1 11.31 -19.73 -4.13
C MET A 1 10.98 -19.30 -5.54
N ASN A 2 9.69 -19.20 -5.88
CA ASN A 2 9.30 -19.00 -7.27
C ASN A 2 9.71 -17.57 -7.69
N ILE A 3 10.30 -17.40 -8.87
CA ILE A 3 10.75 -16.08 -9.39
C ILE A 3 9.61 -15.05 -9.35
N MET A 4 8.37 -15.54 -9.46
CA MET A 4 7.13 -14.78 -9.42
C MET A 4 6.83 -14.16 -8.05
N GLU A 5 7.04 -14.88 -6.94
CA GLU A 5 6.82 -14.36 -5.57
C GLU A 5 7.76 -13.17 -5.32
N ASN A 6 9.05 -13.33 -5.62
CA ASN A 6 10.05 -12.29 -5.39
C ASN A 6 9.73 -11.00 -6.17
N LYS A 7 9.18 -11.14 -7.39
CA LYS A 7 8.69 -10.01 -8.19
C LYS A 7 7.51 -9.29 -7.54
N ILE A 8 6.54 -10.00 -6.96
CA ILE A 8 5.36 -9.41 -6.33
C ILE A 8 5.74 -8.60 -5.09
N TYR A 9 6.57 -9.16 -4.19
CA TYR A 9 7.07 -8.44 -3.01
C TYR A 9 7.91 -7.22 -3.39
N SER A 10 8.79 -7.36 -4.39
CA SER A 10 9.58 -6.24 -4.91
C SER A 10 8.70 -5.14 -5.50
N THR A 11 7.67 -5.51 -6.27
CA THR A 11 6.74 -4.54 -6.88
C THR A 11 5.95 -3.80 -5.80
N TYR A 12 5.53 -4.49 -4.74
CA TYR A 12 4.86 -3.90 -3.59
C TYR A 12 5.71 -2.84 -2.87
N MET A 13 7.01 -3.12 -2.67
CA MET A 13 7.97 -2.16 -2.08
C MET A 13 8.20 -0.94 -2.98
N VAL A 14 8.34 -1.16 -4.29
CA VAL A 14 8.51 -0.09 -5.28
C VAL A 14 7.29 0.82 -5.30
N LEU A 15 6.07 0.26 -5.26
CA LEU A 15 4.83 1.03 -5.18
C LEU A 15 4.74 1.89 -3.91
N GLY A 16 5.16 1.36 -2.76
CA GLY A 16 5.22 2.16 -1.52
C GLY A 16 6.17 3.36 -1.64
N SER A 17 7.33 3.13 -2.27
CA SER A 17 8.30 4.20 -2.52
C SER A 17 7.75 5.23 -3.51
N LEU A 18 7.10 4.77 -4.59
CA LEU A 18 6.49 5.63 -5.60
C LEU A 18 5.36 6.49 -5.01
N TYR A 19 4.59 5.95 -4.07
CA TYR A 19 3.56 6.68 -3.34
C TYR A 19 4.17 7.84 -2.53
N PHE A 20 5.27 7.60 -1.82
CA PHE A 20 5.96 8.67 -1.09
C PHE A 20 6.60 9.71 -2.01
N ILE A 21 7.30 9.28 -3.08
CA ILE A 21 7.91 10.18 -4.05
C ILE A 21 6.84 11.07 -4.70
N SER A 22 5.69 10.50 -5.07
CA SER A 22 4.56 11.27 -5.62
C SER A 22 4.10 12.33 -4.61
N LYS A 23 3.89 11.96 -3.33
CA LYS A 23 3.54 12.93 -2.28
C LYS A 23 4.60 14.00 -2.07
N LEU A 24 5.88 13.67 -2.17
CA LEU A 24 6.98 14.61 -2.04
C LEU A 24 6.96 15.64 -3.17
N ILE A 25 6.76 15.19 -4.41
CA ILE A 25 6.62 16.08 -5.58
C ILE A 25 5.44 17.03 -5.37
N TYR A 26 4.26 16.52 -5.01
CA TYR A 26 3.09 17.38 -4.78
C TYR A 26 3.22 18.28 -3.54
N TYR A 27 4.06 17.92 -2.57
CA TYR A 27 4.42 18.80 -1.45
C TYR A 27 5.29 19.97 -1.92
N ILE A 28 6.31 19.71 -2.76
CA ILE A 28 7.18 20.75 -3.35
C ILE A 28 6.36 21.75 -4.16
N PHE A 29 5.35 21.27 -4.91
CA PHE A 29 4.44 22.16 -5.64
C PHE A 29 3.47 22.95 -4.75
N GLY A 30 3.36 22.63 -3.45
CA GLY A 30 2.49 23.32 -2.48
C GLY A 30 1.07 22.75 -2.36
N TRP A 31 0.81 21.59 -2.99
CA TRP A 31 -0.53 21.03 -3.11
C TRP A 31 -0.84 20.04 -1.98
N VAL A 32 0.20 19.42 -1.41
CA VAL A 32 0.12 18.51 -0.26
C VAL A 32 0.66 19.19 0.99
N CYS A 33 0.03 18.94 2.15
CA CYS A 33 0.48 19.45 3.44
C CYS A 33 1.70 18.67 3.96
N PHE A 34 2.51 19.29 4.82
CA PHE A 34 3.56 18.61 5.57
C PHE A 34 3.02 17.42 6.38
N ALA A 35 1.84 17.56 7.01
CA ALA A 35 1.18 16.44 7.71
C ALA A 35 0.84 15.28 6.76
N GLY A 36 0.37 15.59 5.54
CA GLY A 36 0.07 14.60 4.52
C GLY A 36 1.33 13.90 3.98
N LEU A 37 2.44 14.63 3.89
CA LEU A 37 3.77 14.11 3.53
C LEU A 37 4.30 13.16 4.61
N MET A 38 4.23 13.55 5.88
CA MET A 38 4.69 12.74 7.01
C MET A 38 3.90 11.43 7.12
N LEU A 39 2.58 11.47 6.96
CA LEU A 39 1.77 10.25 6.89
C LEU A 39 2.15 9.37 5.69
N GLY A 40 2.51 9.97 4.56
CA GLY A 40 3.02 9.24 3.39
C GLY A 40 4.37 8.57 3.64
N LEU A 41 5.26 9.24 4.36
CA LEU A 41 6.57 8.69 4.76
C LEU A 41 6.38 7.48 5.68
N VAL A 42 5.56 7.64 6.72
CA VAL A 42 5.26 6.56 7.68
C VAL A 42 4.65 5.36 6.95
N ALA A 43 3.70 5.60 6.04
CA ALA A 43 3.11 4.55 5.21
C ALA A 43 4.16 3.82 4.36
N SER A 44 5.04 4.55 3.66
CA SER A 44 6.09 3.95 2.83
C SER A 44 7.09 3.14 3.66
N VAL A 45 7.53 3.66 4.81
CA VAL A 45 8.43 2.93 5.73
C VAL A 45 7.77 1.66 6.22
N LEU A 46 6.49 1.72 6.62
CA LEU A 46 5.70 0.54 7.00
C LEU A 46 5.60 -0.46 5.84
N THR A 47 5.26 -0.03 4.63
CA THR A 47 5.17 -0.89 3.44
C THR A 47 6.49 -1.62 3.17
N ILE A 48 7.63 -0.92 3.25
CA ILE A 48 8.95 -1.51 3.05
C ILE A 48 9.28 -2.50 4.16
N LEU A 49 9.07 -2.13 5.43
CA LEU A 49 9.31 -3.00 6.58
C LEU A 49 8.44 -4.26 6.53
N ILE A 50 7.17 -4.15 6.15
CA ILE A 50 6.27 -5.29 6.01
C ILE A 50 6.68 -6.16 4.81
N GLY A 51 7.12 -5.55 3.70
CA GLY A 51 7.69 -6.29 2.58
C GLY A 51 8.91 -7.12 3.00
N ILE A 52 9.84 -6.53 3.76
CA ILE A 52 11.05 -7.20 4.27
C ILE A 52 10.66 -8.27 5.29
N ALA A 53 9.75 -7.97 6.22
CA ALA A 53 9.28 -8.89 7.23
C ALA A 53 8.52 -10.08 6.61
N SER A 54 7.77 -9.86 5.53
CA SER A 54 7.11 -10.94 4.79
C SER A 54 8.14 -11.80 4.04
N PHE A 55 9.17 -11.19 3.47
CA PHE A 55 10.29 -11.89 2.84
C PHE A 55 11.05 -12.77 3.84
N LYS A 56 11.31 -12.26 5.05
CA LYS A 56 12.02 -13.00 6.12
C LYS A 56 11.11 -14.01 6.85
N GLY A 57 9.83 -13.69 6.97
CA GLY A 57 8.80 -14.49 7.64
C GLY A 57 8.38 -15.74 6.86
N TYR A 58 8.54 -15.75 5.54
CA TYR A 58 8.35 -16.97 4.73
C TYR A 58 9.28 -18.12 5.14
N LYS A 59 10.42 -17.82 5.76
CA LYS A 59 11.37 -18.81 6.29
C LYS A 59 10.96 -19.42 7.65
N LYS A 60 9.99 -18.82 8.35
CA LYS A 60 9.45 -19.28 9.63
C LYS A 60 7.93 -19.18 9.58
N ALA A 61 7.30 -20.27 9.15
CA ALA A 61 5.85 -20.45 9.11
C ALA A 61 5.16 -19.81 10.34
N GLY A 62 4.20 -18.91 10.11
CA GLY A 62 3.23 -18.55 11.15
C GLY A 62 3.06 -17.08 11.53
N LYS A 63 3.21 -16.08 10.65
CA LYS A 63 2.75 -14.71 10.97
C LYS A 63 1.74 -14.15 9.96
N PRO A 64 0.47 -14.61 10.01
CA PRO A 64 -0.64 -14.07 9.20
C PRO A 64 -0.92 -12.58 9.45
N ILE A 65 -0.43 -12.04 10.57
CA ILE A 65 -0.58 -10.63 10.98
C ILE A 65 0.10 -9.68 9.99
N ALA A 66 1.28 -10.04 9.45
CA ALA A 66 2.00 -9.18 8.51
C ALA A 66 1.25 -9.01 7.17
N HIS A 67 0.56 -10.05 6.70
CA HIS A 67 -0.28 -10.00 5.49
C HIS A 67 -1.61 -9.29 5.70
N TRP A 68 -2.15 -9.28 6.93
CA TRP A 68 -3.28 -8.43 7.25
C TRP A 68 -2.88 -6.95 7.25
N LEU A 69 -1.71 -6.63 7.79
CA LEU A 69 -1.18 -5.26 7.81
C LEU A 69 -0.92 -4.70 6.41
N THR A 70 -0.48 -5.51 5.43
CA THR A 70 -0.30 -5.06 4.03
C THR A 70 -1.60 -4.66 3.35
N THR A 71 -2.74 -5.20 3.81
CA THR A 71 -4.07 -4.92 3.25
C THR A 71 -4.70 -3.72 3.95
N LEU A 72 -4.49 -3.60 5.27
CA LEU A 72 -5.07 -2.53 6.08
C LEU A 72 -4.51 -1.15 5.72
N GLY A 73 -3.21 -1.05 5.41
CA GLY A 73 -2.56 0.21 5.05
C GLY A 73 -3.20 0.89 3.82
N PRO A 74 -3.23 0.22 2.65
CA PRO A 74 -3.88 0.75 1.45
C PRO A 74 -5.37 1.06 1.65
N LEU A 75 -6.08 0.22 2.42
CA LEU A 75 -7.49 0.42 2.72
C LEU A 75 -7.73 1.71 3.53
N ILE A 76 -6.91 1.96 4.55
CA ILE A 76 -6.95 3.20 5.31
C ILE A 76 -6.61 4.39 4.41
N ILE A 77 -5.64 4.27 3.50
CA ILE A 77 -5.26 5.34 2.58
C ILE A 77 -6.42 5.73 1.64
N ILE A 78 -7.15 4.75 1.11
CA ILE A 78 -8.33 4.95 0.26
C ILE A 78 -9.42 5.71 1.02
N LEU A 79 -9.69 5.38 2.28
CA LEU A 79 -10.72 6.09 3.06
C LEU A 79 -10.24 7.46 3.55
N TYR A 80 -8.99 7.53 4.01
CA TYR A 80 -8.46 8.69 4.71
C TYR A 80 -8.08 9.82 3.75
N SER A 81 -7.56 9.52 2.55
CA SER A 81 -7.13 10.54 1.58
C SER A 81 -8.26 11.49 1.15
N PRO A 82 -9.43 11.01 0.66
CA PRO A 82 -10.54 11.88 0.28
C PRO A 82 -11.15 12.62 1.49
N LEU A 83 -11.21 11.96 2.65
CA LEU A 83 -11.74 12.55 3.89
C LEU A 83 -10.86 13.71 4.38
N HIS A 84 -9.55 13.48 4.50
CA HIS A 84 -8.57 14.49 4.92
C HIS A 84 -8.54 15.68 3.95
N MET A 85 -8.65 15.42 2.65
CA MET A 85 -8.68 16.48 1.64
C MET A 85 -9.98 17.30 1.71
N THR A 86 -11.12 16.66 1.98
CA THR A 86 -12.42 17.33 2.21
C THR A 86 -12.40 18.20 3.46
N MET A 87 -11.91 17.67 4.58
CA MET A 87 -11.80 18.40 5.85
C MET A 87 -10.90 19.64 5.72
N ARG A 88 -9.78 19.52 4.99
CA ARG A 88 -8.83 20.62 4.84
C ARG A 88 -9.29 21.70 3.86
N LEU A 89 -9.94 21.31 2.76
CA LEU A 89 -10.40 22.25 1.75
C LEU A 89 -11.78 22.85 2.09
N GLY A 90 -12.50 22.28 3.05
CA GLY A 90 -13.84 22.72 3.43
C GLY A 90 -14.89 22.54 2.33
N ILE A 91 -14.53 21.84 1.25
CA ILE A 91 -15.40 21.56 0.11
C ILE A 91 -15.49 20.05 -0.10
N PRO A 92 -16.66 19.51 -0.45
CA PRO A 92 -16.82 18.09 -0.74
C PRO A 92 -16.03 17.70 -1.98
N VAL A 93 -15.59 16.42 -2.05
CA VAL A 93 -14.80 15.86 -3.16
C VAL A 93 -15.39 16.18 -4.54
N PHE A 94 -16.72 16.20 -4.66
CA PHE A 94 -17.43 16.49 -5.92
C PHE A 94 -17.25 17.94 -6.42
N ARG A 95 -16.77 18.86 -5.59
CA ARG A 95 -16.48 20.26 -5.94
C ARG A 95 -14.99 20.52 -6.11
N PHE A 96 -14.15 19.48 -6.15
CA PHE A 96 -12.73 19.65 -6.38
C PHE A 96 -12.48 20.10 -7.82
N SER A 97 -11.53 21.03 -7.99
CA SER A 97 -10.97 21.35 -9.31
C SER A 97 -10.41 20.09 -9.96
N ALA A 98 -10.43 20.01 -11.29
CA ALA A 98 -9.94 18.85 -12.06
C ALA A 98 -8.53 18.43 -11.62
N GLU A 99 -7.66 19.41 -11.40
CA GLU A 99 -6.33 19.29 -10.81
C GLU A 99 -6.27 18.47 -9.51
N LYS A 100 -7.16 18.77 -8.56
CA LYS A 100 -7.22 18.10 -7.25
C LYS A 100 -7.82 16.71 -7.33
N ILE A 101 -8.79 16.52 -8.24
CA ILE A 101 -9.34 15.21 -8.56
C ILE A 101 -8.25 14.32 -9.17
N SER A 102 -7.44 14.82 -10.11
CA SER A 102 -6.35 14.05 -10.71
C SER A 102 -5.34 13.55 -9.67
N ILE A 103 -4.97 14.39 -8.71
CA ILE A 103 -4.05 14.01 -7.63
C ILE A 103 -4.67 12.95 -6.71
N LEU A 104 -5.94 13.15 -6.32
CA LEU A 104 -6.67 12.17 -5.53
C LEU A 104 -6.71 10.83 -6.26
N LEU A 105 -6.98 10.84 -7.56
CA LEU A 105 -7.08 9.64 -8.40
C LEU A 105 -5.74 8.92 -8.55
N ILE A 106 -4.63 9.65 -8.63
CA ILE A 106 -3.28 9.07 -8.63
C ILE A 106 -3.00 8.37 -7.29
N PHE A 107 -3.29 9.03 -6.16
CA PHE A 107 -3.06 8.43 -4.84
C PHE A 107 -3.97 7.24 -4.55
N GLU A 108 -5.25 7.35 -4.88
CA GLU A 108 -6.24 6.26 -4.83
C GLU A 108 -5.80 5.10 -5.73
N GLY A 109 -5.40 5.38 -6.98
CA GLY A 109 -4.96 4.37 -7.92
C GLY A 109 -3.73 3.59 -7.43
N LEU A 110 -2.74 4.28 -6.84
CA LEU A 110 -1.59 3.63 -6.22
C LEU A 110 -1.99 2.76 -5.02
N ALA A 111 -2.91 3.24 -4.17
CA ALA A 111 -3.42 2.48 -3.04
C ALA A 111 -4.23 1.24 -3.47
N ILE A 112 -5.08 1.37 -4.50
CA ILE A 112 -5.82 0.25 -5.10
C ILE A 112 -4.84 -0.78 -5.68
N ALA A 113 -3.80 -0.33 -6.40
CA ALA A 113 -2.77 -1.24 -6.92
C ALA A 113 -2.06 -2.00 -5.79
N GLN A 114 -1.69 -1.31 -4.70
CA GLN A 114 -1.13 -1.95 -3.51
C GLN A 114 -2.10 -2.94 -2.85
N LEU A 115 -3.40 -2.62 -2.82
CA LEU A 115 -4.44 -3.50 -2.29
C LEU A 115 -4.58 -4.78 -3.12
N ILE A 116 -4.64 -4.66 -4.45
CA ILE A 116 -4.70 -5.79 -5.38
C ILE A 116 -3.48 -6.70 -5.21
N LEU A 117 -2.28 -6.11 -5.13
CA LEU A 117 -1.04 -6.85 -4.86
C LEU A 117 -1.08 -7.57 -3.51
N SER A 118 -1.58 -6.93 -2.45
CA SER A 118 -1.74 -7.56 -1.14
C SER A 118 -2.69 -8.77 -1.20
N ILE A 119 -3.79 -8.69 -1.95
CA ILE A 119 -4.72 -9.81 -2.15
C ILE A 119 -4.05 -10.95 -2.93
N LEU A 120 -3.27 -10.63 -3.97
CA LEU A 120 -2.52 -11.63 -4.75
C LEU A 120 -1.52 -12.37 -3.86
N MET A 121 -0.77 -11.64 -3.03
CA MET A 121 0.15 -12.21 -2.05
C MET A 121 -0.58 -13.14 -1.07
N HIS A 122 -1.78 -12.76 -0.63
CA HIS A 122 -2.60 -13.60 0.26
C HIS A 122 -3.08 -14.90 -0.41
N LYS A 123 -3.51 -14.83 -1.69
CA LYS A 123 -3.89 -16.01 -2.46
C LYS A 123 -2.73 -16.98 -2.65
N GLU A 124 -1.53 -16.46 -2.94
CA GLU A 124 -0.34 -17.28 -3.18
C GLU A 124 0.12 -17.97 -1.88
N TYR A 125 0.16 -17.24 -0.76
CA TYR A 125 0.42 -17.81 0.56
C TYR A 125 -0.58 -18.92 0.93
N SER A 126 -1.88 -18.69 0.73
CA SER A 126 -2.93 -19.68 1.02
C SER A 126 -2.78 -20.95 0.17
N LYS A 127 -2.40 -20.81 -1.10
CA LYS A 127 -2.14 -21.94 -2.01
C LYS A 127 -0.94 -22.77 -1.55
N ILE A 128 0.15 -22.12 -1.14
CA ILE A 128 1.36 -22.79 -0.66
C ILE A 128 1.11 -23.49 0.67
N ALA A 129 0.37 -22.85 1.59
CA ALA A 129 -0.02 -23.46 2.85
C ALA A 129 -0.84 -24.75 2.64
N ARG A 130 -1.81 -24.76 1.71
CA ARG A 130 -2.59 -25.98 1.38
C ARG A 130 -1.73 -27.08 0.77
N VAL A 131 -0.82 -26.76 -0.14
CA VAL A 131 0.09 -27.75 -0.77
C VAL A 131 1.08 -28.32 0.25
N SER A 132 1.58 -27.52 1.19
CA SER A 132 2.46 -28.00 2.26
C SER A 132 1.75 -28.93 3.24
N LYS A 133 0.45 -28.70 3.49
CA LYS A 133 -0.39 -29.54 4.36
C LYS A 133 -0.69 -30.91 3.70
N SER A 134 -0.86 -30.94 2.39
CA SER A 134 -1.11 -32.17 1.60
C SER A 134 0.12 -33.05 1.39
N LYS A 135 1.35 -32.56 1.65
CA LYS A 135 2.60 -33.33 1.54
C LYS A 135 3.12 -33.86 2.88
N GLY A 136 2.42 -33.57 3.97
CA GLY A 136 2.76 -33.99 5.33
C GLY A 136 1.84 -35.07 5.89
N GLU A 137 0.98 -35.67 5.06
CA GLU A 137 0.22 -36.89 5.36
C GLU A 137 0.82 -38.06 4.58
#